data_AF-A0A954S491-F1
#
_entry.id   AF-A0A954S491-F1
#
_cell.length_a   1.000
_cell.length_b   1.000
_cell.length_c   1.000
_cell.angle_alpha   90.00
_cell.angle_beta   90.00
_cell.angle_gamma   90.00
#
_symmetry.space_group_name_H-M   'P 1'
#
loop_
_entity.id
_entity.type
_entity.pdbx_description
1 polymer ?
#
loop_
_entity_poly.entity_id
_entity_poly.type
_entity_poly.pdbx_seq_one_letter_code
_entity_poly.pdbx_strand_id
1 'polypeptide(L)'
;VERDKDPVGRVVLEKGFEHLRDGLRSPGCCGRVMENRGLREVTLMSLSGEVRVPRRRYRCRECGEFRTPADALICCGSHRVTWALAKRVCQLGTLEHFPELEQLVADQHGVFLGHEEMRQLVHQVGQAAEADRLADVELWQQTPPPQRRWPEVDHHPRRVFVSCDGILYCTNEREPDPHHPGQNRLIGRQIRVGCVY
;
A
#
# COMPACT_ATOMS: atom_id res chain seq x y z
N VAL A 1 -23.98 19.66 8.18
CA VAL A 1 -23.20 20.75 7.57
C VAL A 1 -21.86 20.13 7.19
N GLU A 2 -21.78 19.47 6.03
CA GLU A 2 -20.60 18.64 5.73
C GLU A 2 -20.39 18.44 4.21
N ARG A 3 -20.61 19.51 3.46
CA ARG A 3 -20.22 19.61 2.05
C ARG A 3 -19.33 20.83 1.96
N ASP A 4 -18.02 20.58 2.00
CA ASP A 4 -16.93 21.39 1.40
C ASP A 4 -15.60 21.00 2.04
N LYS A 5 -15.22 19.73 1.93
CA LYS A 5 -13.83 19.32 2.19
C LYS A 5 -13.02 19.62 0.93
N ASP A 6 -12.30 20.74 1.00
CA ASP A 6 -11.23 21.20 0.11
C ASP A 6 -11.51 21.19 -1.42
N PRO A 7 -12.34 22.13 -1.93
CA PRO A 7 -12.55 22.29 -3.37
C PRO A 7 -11.25 22.67 -4.11
N VAL A 8 -10.28 23.28 -3.43
CA VAL A 8 -9.02 23.71 -4.05
C VAL A 8 -8.13 22.51 -4.35
N GLY A 9 -7.94 21.62 -3.37
CA GLY A 9 -7.17 20.39 -3.55
C GLY A 9 -7.73 19.51 -4.66
N ARG A 10 -9.06 19.41 -4.75
CA ARG A 10 -9.73 18.70 -5.85
C ARG A 10 -9.43 19.32 -7.22
N VAL A 11 -9.58 20.63 -7.38
CA VAL A 11 -9.30 21.32 -8.65
C VAL A 11 -7.83 21.19 -9.05
N VAL A 12 -6.90 21.28 -8.08
CA VAL A 12 -5.47 21.10 -8.31
C VAL A 12 -5.17 19.68 -8.78
N LEU A 13 -5.79 18.66 -8.16
CA LEU A 13 -5.65 17.27 -8.59
C LEU A 13 -6.19 17.06 -10.01
N GLU A 14 -7.39 17.56 -10.31
CA GLU A 14 -7.98 17.47 -11.65
C GLU A 14 -7.05 18.09 -12.71
N LYS A 15 -6.49 19.28 -12.45
CA LYS A 15 -5.52 19.94 -13.34
C LYS A 15 -4.20 19.19 -13.46
N GLY A 16 -3.67 18.67 -12.36
CA GLY A 16 -2.47 17.85 -12.36
C GLY A 16 -2.64 16.59 -13.20
N PHE A 17 -3.81 15.95 -13.13
CA PHE A 17 -4.12 14.77 -13.92
C PHE A 17 -4.33 15.07 -15.40
N GLU A 18 -4.88 16.24 -15.76
CA GLU A 18 -4.91 16.71 -17.15
C GLU A 18 -3.49 16.81 -17.73
N HIS A 19 -2.55 17.38 -16.96
CA HIS A 19 -1.16 17.51 -17.39
C HIS A 19 -0.48 16.13 -17.55
N LEU A 20 -0.68 15.24 -16.59
CA LEU A 20 -0.17 13.85 -16.66
C LEU A 20 -0.73 13.12 -17.89
N ARG A 21 -2.03 13.23 -18.15
CA ARG A 21 -2.67 12.63 -19.32
C ARG A 21 -2.01 13.05 -20.63
N ASP A 22 -1.66 14.32 -20.76
CA ASP A 22 -1.14 14.88 -22.00
C ASP A 22 0.37 14.65 -22.17
N GLY A 23 1.11 14.52 -21.05
CA GLY A 23 2.54 14.25 -21.03
C GLY A 23 2.93 12.77 -21.18
N LEU A 24 1.99 11.83 -21.00
CA LEU A 24 2.32 10.40 -21.02
C LEU A 24 2.50 9.85 -22.45
N ARG A 25 3.64 9.17 -22.64
CA ARG A 25 3.94 8.45 -23.88
C ARG A 25 3.07 7.20 -24.01
N SER A 26 2.76 6.84 -25.26
CA SER A 26 2.08 5.58 -25.56
C SER A 26 2.92 4.39 -25.10
N PRO A 27 2.35 3.44 -24.34
CA PRO A 27 3.08 2.29 -23.84
C PRO A 27 3.41 1.31 -24.97
N GLY A 28 4.46 0.50 -24.75
CA GLY A 28 4.80 -0.64 -25.60
C GLY A 28 4.20 -1.95 -25.11
N CYS A 29 3.87 -2.84 -26.03
CA CYS A 29 3.49 -4.23 -25.79
C CYS A 29 3.82 -5.08 -27.02
N CYS A 30 4.28 -6.32 -26.84
CA CYS A 30 4.67 -7.22 -27.94
C CYS A 30 5.66 -6.58 -28.94
N GLY A 31 6.59 -5.75 -28.44
CA GLY A 31 7.57 -5.06 -29.28
C GLY A 31 7.04 -3.88 -30.12
N ARG A 32 5.76 -3.50 -29.97
CA ARG A 32 5.14 -2.38 -30.71
C ARG A 32 4.49 -1.36 -29.78
N VAL A 33 4.31 -0.14 -30.28
CA VAL A 33 3.53 0.89 -29.59
C VAL A 33 2.05 0.51 -29.62
N MET A 34 1.39 0.57 -28.46
CA MET A 34 -0.04 0.25 -28.33
C MET A 34 -0.92 1.34 -28.95
N GLU A 35 -2.09 0.94 -29.46
CA GLU A 35 -3.05 1.88 -30.05
C GLU A 35 -3.80 2.67 -28.99
N ASN A 36 -3.92 3.98 -29.18
CA ASN A 36 -4.79 4.82 -28.37
C ASN A 36 -6.27 4.51 -28.68
N ARG A 37 -7.04 4.19 -27.64
CA ARG A 37 -8.48 3.89 -27.70
C ARG A 37 -9.35 5.00 -27.07
N GLY A 38 -8.81 6.21 -26.99
CA GLY A 38 -9.50 7.38 -26.49
C GLY A 38 -9.40 7.55 -24.98
N LEU A 39 -10.24 8.46 -24.48
CA LEU A 39 -10.34 8.78 -23.06
C LEU A 39 -11.43 7.95 -22.39
N ARG A 40 -11.14 7.49 -21.17
CA ARG A 40 -12.12 6.89 -20.27
C ARG A 40 -12.03 7.59 -18.92
N GLU A 41 -13.17 8.00 -18.40
CA GLU A 41 -13.26 8.56 -17.06
C GLU A 41 -13.14 7.45 -16.00
N VAL A 42 -12.50 7.78 -14.88
CA VAL A 42 -12.48 6.96 -13.68
C VAL A 42 -12.65 7.83 -12.44
N THR A 43 -13.34 7.32 -11.44
CA THR A 43 -13.38 7.94 -10.11
C THR A 43 -12.22 7.42 -9.28
N LEU A 44 -11.47 8.33 -8.67
CA LEU A 44 -10.37 8.03 -7.75
C LEU A 44 -10.69 8.61 -6.37
N MET A 45 -10.36 7.86 -5.33
CA MET A 45 -10.43 8.31 -3.94
C MET A 45 -9.11 9.03 -3.59
N SER A 46 -9.22 10.25 -3.08
CA SER A 46 -8.09 11.10 -2.72
C SER A 46 -8.26 11.73 -1.33
N LEU A 47 -7.25 12.45 -0.85
CA LEU A 47 -7.33 13.20 0.40
C LEU A 47 -8.38 14.34 0.35
N SER A 48 -8.70 14.83 -0.85
CA SER A 48 -9.70 15.89 -1.11
C SER A 48 -11.04 15.32 -1.59
N GLY A 49 -11.34 14.05 -1.26
CA GLY A 49 -12.56 13.38 -1.70
C GLY A 49 -12.42 12.61 -3.01
N GLU A 50 -13.56 12.28 -3.60
CA GLU A 50 -13.64 11.63 -4.90
C GLU A 50 -13.34 12.60 -6.05
N VAL A 51 -12.41 12.19 -6.92
CA VAL A 51 -11.96 12.97 -8.08
C VAL A 51 -12.21 12.17 -9.35
N ARG A 52 -12.85 12.80 -10.35
CA ARG A 52 -13.08 12.18 -11.66
C ARG A 52 -11.95 12.55 -12.60
N VAL A 53 -11.32 11.53 -13.18
CA VAL A 53 -10.10 11.71 -13.98
C VAL A 53 -10.28 11.09 -15.36
N PRO A 54 -10.24 11.89 -16.45
CA PRO A 54 -10.16 11.36 -17.80
C PRO A 54 -8.75 10.86 -18.10
N ARG A 55 -8.62 9.59 -18.48
CA ARG A 55 -7.32 8.96 -18.77
C ARG A 55 -7.33 8.22 -20.10
N ARG A 56 -6.18 8.18 -20.77
CA ARG A 56 -6.03 7.49 -22.07
C ARG A 56 -5.94 5.98 -21.86
N ARG A 57 -6.73 5.23 -22.63
CA ARG A 57 -6.68 3.77 -22.64
C ARG A 57 -5.98 3.29 -23.91
N TYR A 58 -5.07 2.34 -23.77
CA TYR A 58 -4.33 1.77 -24.89
C TYR A 58 -4.66 0.29 -25.05
N ARG A 59 -4.71 -0.19 -26.29
CA ARG A 59 -4.92 -1.62 -26.61
C ARG A 59 -3.78 -2.13 -27.48
N CYS A 60 -3.23 -3.30 -27.13
CA CYS A 60 -2.28 -3.99 -27.99
C CYS A 60 -3.02 -4.61 -29.19
N ARG A 61 -2.51 -4.44 -30.41
CA ARG A 61 -3.08 -5.08 -31.61
C ARG A 61 -2.87 -6.59 -31.64
N GLU A 62 -1.78 -7.06 -31.04
CA GLU A 62 -1.37 -8.46 -31.13
C GLU A 62 -2.03 -9.31 -30.05
N CYS A 63 -1.80 -8.98 -28.77
CA CYS A 63 -2.36 -9.74 -27.65
C CYS A 63 -3.71 -9.22 -27.14
N GLY A 64 -4.17 -8.04 -27.61
CA GLY A 64 -5.43 -7.45 -27.16
C GLY A 64 -5.41 -6.78 -25.79
N GLU A 65 -4.29 -6.87 -25.06
CA GLU A 65 -4.12 -6.34 -23.69
C GLU A 65 -4.43 -4.84 -23.60
N PHE A 66 -5.05 -4.42 -22.49
CA PHE A 66 -5.34 -3.01 -22.23
C PHE A 66 -4.40 -2.44 -21.17
N ARG A 67 -3.84 -1.26 -21.47
CA ARG A 67 -3.01 -0.53 -20.50
C ARG A 67 -3.46 0.91 -20.37
N THR A 68 -3.35 1.43 -19.15
CA THR A 68 -3.59 2.83 -18.84
C THR A 68 -2.42 3.36 -18.02
N PRO A 69 -1.37 3.91 -18.67
CA PRO A 69 -0.13 4.29 -17.99
C PRO A 69 -0.31 5.24 -16.81
N ALA A 70 -1.33 6.10 -16.87
CA ALA A 70 -1.65 7.03 -15.80
C ALA A 70 -1.98 6.32 -14.48
N ASP A 71 -2.54 5.11 -14.51
CA ASP A 71 -2.91 4.38 -13.29
C ASP A 71 -1.67 4.09 -12.43
N ALA A 72 -0.55 3.68 -13.04
CA ALA A 72 0.67 3.37 -12.30
C ALA A 72 1.29 4.59 -11.59
N LEU A 73 1.01 5.80 -12.08
CA LEU A 73 1.53 7.04 -11.49
C LEU A 73 0.60 7.61 -10.43
N ILE A 74 -0.71 7.38 -10.56
CA ILE A 74 -1.72 8.02 -9.74
C ILE A 74 -2.20 7.07 -8.63
N CYS A 75 -2.45 5.82 -8.97
CA CYS A 75 -3.12 4.84 -8.13
C CYS A 75 -2.10 4.02 -7.32
N CYS A 76 -2.50 3.65 -6.10
CA CYS A 76 -1.78 2.68 -5.29
C CYS A 76 -2.13 1.26 -5.76
N GLY A 77 -1.23 0.63 -6.51
CA GLY A 77 -1.45 -0.72 -7.05
C GLY A 77 -2.66 -0.77 -7.99
N SER A 78 -3.56 -1.72 -7.78
CA SER A 78 -4.80 -1.88 -8.55
C SER A 78 -5.99 -1.09 -7.99
N HIS A 79 -5.82 -0.48 -6.82
CA HIS A 79 -6.88 0.24 -6.12
C HIS A 79 -7.17 1.58 -6.78
N ARG A 80 -8.43 2.04 -6.76
CA ARG A 80 -8.81 3.39 -7.21
C ARG A 80 -8.47 4.47 -6.18
N VAL A 81 -7.40 4.28 -5.44
CA VAL A 81 -6.96 5.12 -4.33
C VAL A 81 -5.67 5.79 -4.72
N THR A 82 -5.56 7.10 -4.53
CA THR A 82 -4.29 7.82 -4.76
C THR A 82 -3.21 7.37 -3.77
N TRP A 83 -1.94 7.45 -4.16
CA TRP A 83 -0.81 7.14 -3.25
C TRP A 83 -0.88 7.90 -1.92
N ALA A 84 -1.25 9.18 -1.96
CA ALA A 84 -1.35 10.01 -0.77
C ALA A 84 -2.45 9.52 0.19
N LEU A 85 -3.63 9.16 -0.33
CA LEU A 85 -4.70 8.58 0.47
C LEU A 85 -4.32 7.19 0.99
N ALA A 86 -3.71 6.34 0.16
CA ALA A 86 -3.26 5.02 0.58
C ALA A 86 -2.26 5.07 1.73
N LYS A 87 -1.27 5.99 1.65
CA LYS A 87 -0.34 6.26 2.74
C LYS A 87 -1.08 6.65 4.02
N ARG A 88 -2.07 7.54 3.91
CA ARG A 88 -2.87 7.98 5.06
C ARG A 88 -3.69 6.85 5.67
N VAL A 89 -4.33 6.01 4.85
CA VAL A 89 -5.06 4.82 5.31
C VAL A 89 -4.12 3.86 6.04
N CYS A 90 -2.92 3.61 5.52
CA CYS A 90 -1.94 2.76 6.20
C CYS A 90 -1.50 3.34 7.54
N GLN A 91 -1.26 4.65 7.63
CA GLN A 91 -0.93 5.32 8.90
C GLN A 91 -2.06 5.18 9.92
N LEU A 92 -3.31 5.42 9.51
CA LEU A 92 -4.46 5.28 10.39
C LEU A 92 -4.68 3.82 10.82
N GLY A 93 -4.45 2.86 9.93
CA GLY A 93 -4.52 1.43 10.25
C GLY A 93 -3.44 0.94 11.24
N THR A 94 -2.38 1.72 11.49
CA THR A 94 -1.43 1.44 12.59
C THR A 94 -1.89 1.97 13.94
N LEU A 95 -2.86 2.89 13.97
CA LEU A 95 -3.31 3.58 15.19
C LEU A 95 -4.66 3.05 15.68
N GLU A 96 -5.54 2.64 14.76
CA GLU A 96 -6.94 2.31 15.04
C GLU A 96 -7.32 0.91 14.54
N HIS A 97 -8.41 0.36 15.09
CA HIS A 97 -8.99 -0.88 14.59
C HIS A 97 -9.78 -0.67 13.29
N PHE A 98 -9.75 -1.65 12.38
CA PHE A 98 -10.36 -1.55 11.05
C PHE A 98 -11.85 -1.12 11.00
N PRO A 99 -12.73 -1.52 11.93
CA PRO A 99 -14.13 -1.07 11.91
C PRO A 99 -14.28 0.45 12.09
N GLU A 100 -13.39 1.07 12.86
CA GLU A 100 -13.39 2.52 13.10
C GLU A 100 -12.66 3.28 11.99
N LEU A 101 -11.74 2.62 11.31
CA LEU A 101 -10.97 3.17 10.19
C LEU A 101 -11.86 3.62 9.02
N GLU A 102 -12.94 2.90 8.71
CA GLU A 102 -13.87 3.26 7.63
C GLU A 102 -14.50 4.62 7.89
N GLN A 103 -15.06 4.78 9.08
CA GLN A 103 -15.70 6.02 9.51
C GLN A 103 -14.67 7.15 9.59
N LEU A 104 -13.48 6.87 10.11
CA LEU A 104 -12.41 7.88 10.22
C LEU A 104 -11.97 8.41 8.85
N VAL A 105 -11.85 7.53 7.85
CA VAL A 105 -11.48 7.91 6.48
C VAL A 105 -12.61 8.72 5.82
N ALA A 106 -13.87 8.32 6.03
CA ALA A 106 -15.04 9.08 5.57
C ALA A 106 -15.10 10.48 6.22
N ASP A 107 -14.88 10.54 7.52
CA ASP A 107 -14.93 11.78 8.31
C ASP A 107 -13.75 12.70 8.01
N GLN A 108 -12.56 12.18 7.72
CA GLN A 108 -11.40 13.04 7.41
C GLN A 108 -11.35 13.47 5.93
N HIS A 109 -11.73 12.60 5.01
CA HIS A 109 -11.46 12.79 3.58
C HIS A 109 -12.72 12.78 2.71
N GLY A 110 -13.89 12.49 3.26
CA GLY A 110 -15.14 12.44 2.49
C GLY A 110 -15.16 11.31 1.45
N VAL A 111 -14.40 10.24 1.70
CA VAL A 111 -14.32 9.05 0.82
C VAL A 111 -14.74 7.81 1.58
N PHE A 112 -15.45 6.91 0.90
CA PHE A 112 -15.81 5.61 1.44
C PHE A 112 -14.90 4.54 0.82
N LEU A 113 -14.18 3.82 1.66
CA LEU A 113 -13.44 2.62 1.30
C LEU A 113 -14.02 1.47 2.11
N GLY A 114 -14.46 0.40 1.44
CA GLY A 114 -15.04 -0.73 2.16
C GLY A 114 -13.99 -1.46 3.00
N HIS A 115 -14.44 -2.14 4.06
CA HIS A 115 -13.59 -2.96 4.95
C HIS A 115 -12.55 -3.79 4.19
N GLU A 116 -13.04 -4.58 3.22
CA GLU A 116 -12.23 -5.51 2.46
C GLU A 116 -11.23 -4.78 1.55
N GLU A 117 -11.64 -3.66 0.95
CA GLU A 117 -10.76 -2.86 0.08
C GLU A 117 -9.62 -2.25 0.89
N MET A 118 -9.90 -1.72 2.08
CA MET A 118 -8.87 -1.19 2.97
C MET A 118 -7.93 -2.27 3.48
N ARG A 119 -8.47 -3.43 3.87
CA ARG A 119 -7.67 -4.57 4.30
C ARG A 119 -6.74 -5.04 3.19
N GLN A 120 -7.25 -5.16 1.96
CA GLN A 120 -6.44 -5.52 0.80
C GLN A 120 -5.39 -4.46 0.49
N LEU A 121 -5.75 -3.17 0.57
CA LEU A 121 -4.82 -2.07 0.36
C LEU A 121 -3.66 -2.12 1.36
N VAL A 122 -3.95 -2.22 2.65
CA VAL A 122 -2.95 -2.29 3.72
C VAL A 122 -2.06 -3.53 3.55
N HIS A 123 -2.65 -4.69 3.24
CA HIS A 123 -1.87 -5.90 2.98
C HIS A 123 -0.96 -5.76 1.76
N GLN A 124 -1.45 -5.22 0.64
CA GLN A 124 -0.64 -5.06 -0.57
C GLN A 124 0.52 -4.09 -0.34
N VAL A 125 0.28 -2.97 0.34
CA VAL A 125 1.33 -2.01 0.70
C VAL A 125 2.34 -2.66 1.64
N GLY A 126 1.88 -3.40 2.65
CA GLY A 126 2.76 -4.13 3.57
C GLY A 126 3.60 -5.21 2.88
N GLN A 127 3.00 -5.97 1.94
CA GLN A 127 3.71 -6.98 1.15
C GLN A 127 4.77 -6.37 0.24
N ALA A 128 4.46 -5.23 -0.40
CA ALA A 128 5.44 -4.51 -1.22
C ALA A 128 6.62 -4.02 -0.37
N ALA A 129 6.35 -3.40 0.78
CA ALA A 129 7.39 -2.92 1.69
C ALA A 129 8.26 -4.06 2.23
N GLU A 130 7.66 -5.21 2.56
CA GLU A 130 8.41 -6.39 2.99
C GLU A 130 9.25 -6.99 1.86
N ALA A 131 8.71 -7.03 0.63
CA ALA A 131 9.46 -7.49 -0.53
C ALA A 131 10.68 -6.60 -0.82
N ASP A 132 10.53 -5.28 -0.75
CA ASP A 132 11.63 -4.33 -0.89
C ASP A 132 12.70 -4.55 0.20
N ARG A 133 12.26 -4.71 1.46
CA ARG A 133 13.16 -5.00 2.58
C ARG A 133 13.94 -6.31 2.39
N LEU A 134 13.27 -7.36 1.92
CA LEU A 134 13.91 -8.65 1.65
C LEU A 134 14.89 -8.57 0.48
N ALA A 135 14.56 -7.84 -0.58
CA ALA A 135 15.45 -7.59 -1.71
C ALA A 135 16.72 -6.84 -1.28
N ASP A 136 16.58 -5.83 -0.42
CA ASP A 136 17.72 -5.09 0.15
C ASP A 136 18.61 -6.01 0.99
N VAL A 137 18.01 -6.88 1.82
CA VAL A 137 18.75 -7.86 2.63
C VAL A 137 19.47 -8.87 1.73
N GLU A 138 18.82 -9.37 0.68
CA GLU A 138 19.43 -10.31 -0.26
C GLU A 138 20.60 -9.67 -1.01
N LEU A 139 20.42 -8.46 -1.55
CA LEU A 139 21.48 -7.68 -2.19
C LEU A 139 22.66 -7.48 -1.23
N TRP A 140 22.38 -7.13 0.02
CA TRP A 140 23.40 -6.96 1.05
C TRP A 140 24.18 -8.25 1.34
N GLN A 141 23.48 -9.38 1.44
CA GLN A 141 24.10 -10.69 1.68
C GLN A 141 24.99 -11.11 0.51
N GLN A 142 24.55 -10.88 -0.73
CA GLN A 142 25.30 -11.18 -1.95
C GLN A 142 26.48 -10.24 -2.19
N THR A 143 26.44 -9.01 -1.65
CA THR A 143 27.54 -8.05 -1.75
C THR A 143 28.76 -8.57 -0.95
N PRO A 144 29.96 -8.68 -1.56
CA PRO A 144 31.17 -9.09 -0.85
C PRO A 144 31.50 -8.15 0.32
N PRO A 145 32.03 -8.64 1.46
CA PRO A 145 32.36 -7.80 2.62
C PRO A 145 33.13 -6.49 2.34
N PRO A 146 34.16 -6.45 1.46
CA PRO A 146 34.88 -5.20 1.19
C PRO A 146 34.05 -4.17 0.39
N GLN A 147 32.93 -4.58 -0.21
CA GLN A 147 32.04 -3.72 -1.00
C GLN A 147 30.76 -3.33 -0.24
N ARG A 148 30.48 -3.98 0.90
CA ARG A 148 29.35 -3.63 1.77
C ARG A 148 29.59 -2.24 2.35
N ARG A 149 28.68 -1.32 2.07
CA ARG A 149 28.67 0.03 2.65
C ARG A 149 27.54 0.13 3.63
N TRP A 150 27.87 0.16 4.92
CA TRP A 150 26.84 0.43 5.91
C TRP A 150 26.22 1.79 5.55
N PRO A 151 24.88 1.93 5.65
CA PRO A 151 24.27 3.24 5.47
C PRO A 151 24.99 4.24 6.38
N GLU A 152 25.15 5.47 5.89
CA GLU A 152 25.78 6.52 6.70
C GLU A 152 25.01 6.64 8.02
N VAL A 153 25.76 6.57 9.10
CA VAL A 153 25.19 6.53 10.43
C VAL A 153 24.79 7.95 10.79
N ASP A 154 23.50 8.27 10.69
CA ASP A 154 22.98 9.59 11.09
C ASP A 154 23.21 9.86 12.59
N HIS A 155 23.27 8.79 13.40
CA HIS A 155 23.37 8.87 14.85
C HIS A 155 24.31 7.83 15.45
N HIS A 156 25.24 8.27 16.29
CA HIS A 156 26.15 7.40 17.05
C HIS A 156 25.69 7.26 18.51
N PRO A 157 24.71 6.39 18.82
CA PRO A 157 24.26 6.21 20.19
C PRO A 157 25.38 5.62 21.06
N ARG A 158 25.62 6.22 22.23
CA ARG A 158 26.58 5.69 23.23
C ARG A 158 26.04 4.47 23.97
N ARG A 159 24.72 4.26 23.92
CA ARG A 159 23.99 3.18 24.57
C ARG A 159 22.73 2.93 23.79
N VAL A 160 22.42 1.66 23.57
CA VAL A 160 21.18 1.20 22.93
C VAL A 160 20.40 0.45 23.98
N PHE A 161 19.13 0.80 24.16
CA PHE A 161 18.24 0.03 25.03
C PHE A 161 17.34 -0.84 24.15
N VAL A 162 17.50 -2.15 24.27
CA VAL A 162 16.66 -3.11 23.57
C VAL A 162 15.63 -3.63 24.57
N SER A 163 14.35 -3.36 24.31
CA SER A 163 13.26 -4.04 24.99
C SER A 163 12.71 -5.11 24.06
N CYS A 164 12.61 -6.34 24.57
CA CYS A 164 11.97 -7.45 23.89
C CYS A 164 10.70 -7.80 24.64
N ASP A 165 9.55 -7.60 24.00
CA ASP A 165 8.29 -8.13 24.51
C ASP A 165 7.84 -9.29 23.61
N GLY A 166 7.29 -10.32 24.24
CA GLY A 166 6.85 -11.54 23.57
C GLY A 166 5.33 -11.62 23.60
N ILE A 167 4.69 -11.43 22.45
CA ILE A 167 3.25 -11.64 22.34
C ILE A 167 3.01 -13.11 21.99
N LEU A 168 2.21 -13.79 22.82
CA LEU A 168 1.64 -15.10 22.49
C LEU A 168 0.43 -14.87 21.58
N TYR A 169 0.44 -15.47 20.40
CA TYR A 169 -0.73 -15.50 19.52
C TYR A 169 -1.23 -16.93 19.37
N CYS A 170 -2.54 -17.08 19.37
CA CYS A 170 -3.19 -18.36 19.12
C CYS A 170 -3.03 -18.71 17.64
N THR A 171 -2.49 -19.90 17.37
CA THR A 171 -2.53 -20.47 16.02
C THR A 171 -3.83 -21.26 15.82
N ASN A 172 -4.15 -21.60 14.58
CA ASN A 172 -5.20 -22.59 14.28
C ASN A 172 -4.72 -24.04 14.49
N GLU A 173 -3.45 -24.22 14.88
CA GLU A 173 -2.88 -25.53 15.16
C GLU A 173 -3.34 -26.01 16.54
N ARG A 174 -3.56 -27.31 16.64
CA ARG A 174 -4.09 -27.94 17.84
C ARG A 174 -3.24 -29.13 18.24
N GLU A 175 -3.05 -29.31 19.54
CA GLU A 175 -2.37 -30.47 20.12
C GLU A 175 -3.25 -31.13 21.18
N PRO A 176 -3.09 -32.44 21.45
CA PRO A 176 -3.80 -33.10 22.54
C PRO A 176 -3.55 -32.39 23.87
N ASP A 177 -4.61 -32.11 24.62
CA ASP A 177 -4.49 -31.45 25.92
C ASP A 177 -3.98 -32.45 26.97
N PRO A 178 -2.77 -32.23 27.55
CA PRO A 178 -2.22 -33.11 28.56
C PRO A 178 -3.03 -33.12 29.87
N HIS A 179 -3.87 -32.11 30.09
CA HIS A 179 -4.73 -32.00 31.27
C HIS A 179 -6.16 -32.48 31.04
N HIS A 180 -6.60 -32.62 29.78
CA HIS A 180 -7.94 -33.06 29.40
C HIS A 180 -7.88 -34.14 28.30
N PRO A 181 -7.65 -35.42 28.68
CA PRO A 181 -7.55 -36.52 27.72
C PRO A 181 -8.78 -36.60 26.80
N GLY A 182 -8.56 -36.64 25.49
CA GLY A 182 -9.61 -36.66 24.46
C GLY A 182 -10.01 -35.28 23.93
N GLN A 183 -9.42 -34.19 24.46
CA GLN A 183 -9.59 -32.84 23.92
C GLN A 183 -8.29 -32.36 23.27
N ASN A 184 -8.43 -31.42 22.32
CA ASN A 184 -7.30 -30.74 21.70
C ASN A 184 -7.29 -29.26 22.13
N ARG A 185 -6.15 -28.79 22.65
CA ARG A 185 -5.90 -27.38 22.96
C ARG A 185 -5.26 -26.64 21.79
N LEU A 186 -5.43 -25.32 21.73
CA LEU A 186 -4.78 -24.48 20.73
C LEU A 186 -3.30 -24.29 21.07
N ILE A 187 -2.45 -24.37 20.05
CA ILE A 187 -1.02 -24.10 20.21
C ILE A 187 -0.82 -22.58 20.18
N GLY A 188 -0.33 -22.03 21.29
CA GLY A 188 0.18 -20.66 21.35
C GLY A 188 1.59 -20.63 20.76
N ARG A 189 1.86 -19.70 19.84
CA ARG A 189 3.22 -19.40 19.39
C ARG A 189 3.63 -18.03 19.90
N GLN A 190 4.91 -17.89 20.25
CA GLN A 190 5.47 -16.62 20.68
C GLN A 190 6.11 -15.92 19.47
N ILE A 191 5.68 -14.69 19.17
CA ILE A 191 6.47 -13.77 18.35
C ILE A 191 7.21 -12.84 19.31
N ARG A 192 8.51 -12.69 19.09
CA ARG A 192 9.33 -11.70 19.81
C ARG A 192 9.42 -10.46 18.93
N VAL A 193 8.89 -9.35 19.42
CA VAL A 193 9.05 -8.05 18.78
C VAL A 193 10.08 -7.29 19.60
N GLY A 194 11.19 -6.93 18.95
CA GLY A 194 12.21 -6.08 19.54
C GLY A 194 12.01 -4.64 19.10
N CYS A 195 12.01 -3.72 20.04
CA CYS A 195 12.14 -2.29 19.76
C CYS A 195 13.51 -1.81 20.22
N VAL A 196 14.17 -1.05 19.37
CA VAL A 196 15.46 -0.41 19.64
C VAL A 196 15.17 1.05 20.00
N TYR A 197 15.53 1.43 21.23
CA TYR A 197 15.40 2.80 21.76
C TYR A 197 16.78 3.45 21.93
#